data_AF-A0A6A3CHJ6-F1
#
_entry.id   AF-A0A6A3CHJ6-F1
#
_cell.length_a   1.000
_cell.length_b   1.000
_cell.length_c   1.000
_cell.angle_alpha   90.00
_cell.angle_beta   90.00
_cell.angle_gamma   90.00
#
_symmetry.space_group_name_H-M   'P 1'
#
loop_
_entity.id
_entity.type
_entity.pdbx_description
1 polymer ?
#
loop_
_entity_poly.entity_id
_entity_poly.type
_entity_poly.pdbx_seq_one_letter_code
_entity_poly.pdbx_strand_id
1 'polypeptide(L)'
;MLVRPGPLRAFAGLRFTEGADAESVPRVYIKTMQDRVLKREQHEAMVKRWPPSLVFALESDHNPFFSTPTHLFAFLLIAVAFVVAAT
;
A
#
# COMPACT_ATOMS: atom_id res chain seq x y z
N MET A 1 -1.51 -17.12 12.23
CA MET A 1 -2.28 -17.56 11.04
C MET A 1 -1.30 -17.70 9.87
N LEU A 2 -1.45 -18.72 9.02
CA LEU A 2 -0.60 -18.89 7.83
C LEU A 2 -1.33 -18.38 6.58
N VAL A 3 -0.71 -17.46 5.84
CA VAL A 3 -1.16 -17.05 4.50
C VAL A 3 -0.70 -18.11 3.51
N ARG A 4 -1.58 -18.50 2.58
CA ARG A 4 -1.16 -19.34 1.45
C ARG A 4 -0.15 -18.56 0.60
N PRO A 5 0.96 -19.17 0.15
CA PRO A 5 1.94 -18.47 -0.68
C PRO A 5 1.28 -17.77 -1.87
N GLY A 6 1.56 -16.48 -2.04
CA GLY A 6 1.08 -15.70 -3.18
C GLY A 6 1.77 -16.15 -4.48
N PRO A 7 1.12 -15.96 -5.65
CA PRO A 7 1.66 -16.40 -6.93
C PRO A 7 2.79 -15.47 -7.43
N LEU A 8 3.95 -15.47 -6.76
CA LEU A 8 5.05 -14.54 -7.04
C LEU A 8 5.54 -14.60 -8.50
N ARG A 9 5.43 -15.76 -9.15
CA ARG A 9 5.76 -15.94 -10.57
C ARG A 9 4.87 -15.14 -11.52
N ALA A 10 3.64 -14.82 -11.13
CA ALA A 10 2.74 -14.03 -11.96
C ALA A 10 3.23 -12.57 -12.11
N PHE A 11 4.06 -12.09 -11.18
CA PHE A 11 4.65 -10.75 -11.27
C PHE A 11 5.91 -10.72 -12.16
N ALA A 12 6.48 -11.87 -12.51
CA ALA A 12 7.67 -11.93 -13.35
C ALA A 12 7.35 -11.48 -14.77
N GLY A 13 7.95 -10.37 -15.21
CA GLY A 13 7.73 -9.81 -16.54
C GLY A 13 6.44 -9.00 -16.69
N LEU A 14 5.71 -8.76 -15.60
CA LEU A 14 4.52 -7.91 -15.61
C LEU A 14 4.93 -6.48 -16.02
N ARG A 15 4.25 -5.94 -17.04
CA ARG A 15 4.42 -4.55 -17.48
C ARG A 15 3.11 -3.82 -17.27
N PHE A 16 3.17 -2.68 -16.59
CA PHE A 16 2.06 -1.77 -16.48
C PHE A 16 2.10 -0.82 -17.68
N THR A 17 1.00 -0.74 -18.43
CA THR A 17 0.77 0.34 -19.38
C THR A 17 0.10 1.48 -18.63
N GLU A 18 0.69 2.67 -18.65
CA GLU A 18 0.14 3.86 -18.01
C GLU A 18 -1.15 4.25 -18.76
N GLY A 19 -2.30 3.94 -18.17
CA GLY A 19 -3.62 4.34 -18.67
C GLY A 19 -4.10 5.58 -17.94
N ALA A 20 -4.68 6.55 -18.66
CA ALA A 20 -5.20 7.78 -18.09
C ALA A 20 -6.22 7.54 -16.96
N ASP A 21 -6.96 6.42 -17.04
CA ASP A 21 -7.96 6.05 -16.04
C ASP A 21 -7.36 5.70 -14.67
N ALA A 22 -6.10 5.26 -14.62
CA ALA A 22 -5.44 4.91 -13.36
C ALA A 22 -5.24 6.12 -12.44
N GLU A 23 -5.21 7.33 -13.01
CA GLU A 23 -5.10 8.58 -12.26
C GLU A 23 -6.46 9.11 -11.74
N SER A 24 -7.57 8.60 -12.27
CA SER A 24 -8.91 9.05 -11.86
C SER A 24 -9.32 8.58 -10.46
N VAL A 25 -8.63 7.58 -9.91
CA VAL A 25 -8.96 6.96 -8.63
C VAL A 25 -8.05 7.54 -7.52
N PRO A 26 -8.61 8.12 -6.44
CA PRO A 26 -7.82 8.54 -5.28
C PRO A 26 -7.05 7.38 -4.67
N ARG A 27 -5.77 7.59 -4.35
CA ARG A 27 -4.89 6.56 -3.80
C ARG A 27 -4.37 6.95 -2.44
N VAL A 28 -4.36 5.99 -1.53
CA VAL A 28 -3.73 6.09 -0.21
C VAL A 28 -2.69 5.00 -0.09
N TYR A 29 -1.52 5.33 0.47
CA TYR A 29 -0.41 4.39 0.62
C TYR A 29 -0.03 4.24 2.09
N ILE A 30 0.01 3.00 2.60
CA ILE A 30 0.41 2.70 3.97
C ILE A 30 1.77 1.99 3.93
N LYS A 31 2.82 2.65 4.45
CA LYS A 31 4.17 2.08 4.58
C LYS A 31 4.25 1.19 5.82
N THR A 32 4.74 -0.02 5.67
CA THR A 32 5.02 -0.98 6.75
C THR A 32 6.48 -0.86 7.16
N MET A 33 6.76 -0.26 8.31
CA MET A 33 8.12 0.22 8.64
C MET A 33 9.11 -0.90 9.04
N GLN A 34 8.61 -2.10 9.34
CA GLN A 34 9.40 -3.27 9.74
C GLN A 34 9.28 -4.39 8.68
N ASP A 35 8.92 -4.02 7.46
CA ASP A 35 8.80 -4.90 6.32
C ASP A 35 10.17 -5.50 5.92
N ARG A 36 10.19 -6.83 5.76
CA ARG A 36 11.37 -7.60 5.35
C ARG A 36 11.28 -8.13 3.92
N VAL A 37 10.17 -7.87 3.24
CA VAL A 37 9.89 -8.20 1.84
C VAL A 37 10.11 -6.97 0.96
N LEU A 38 9.53 -5.83 1.34
CA LEU A 38 9.75 -4.53 0.69
C LEU A 38 10.60 -3.63 1.59
N LYS A 39 11.76 -3.22 1.09
CA LYS A 39 12.66 -2.32 1.83
C LYS A 39 12.12 -0.88 1.83
N ARG A 40 12.57 -0.07 2.79
CA ARG A 40 12.19 1.34 2.91
C ARG A 40 12.46 2.12 1.63
N GLU A 41 13.60 1.89 0.99
CA GLU A 41 13.97 2.58 -0.26
C GLU A 41 13.02 2.20 -1.40
N GLN A 42 12.49 0.98 -1.40
CA GLN A 42 11.49 0.54 -2.38
C GLN A 42 10.15 1.21 -2.13
N HIS A 43 9.71 1.33 -0.88
CA HIS A 43 8.52 2.13 -0.54
C HIS A 43 8.65 3.58 -1.01
N GLU A 44 9.80 4.22 -0.77
CA GLU A 44 10.03 5.60 -1.23
C GLU A 44 10.04 5.69 -2.75
N ALA A 45 10.67 4.74 -3.44
CA ALA A 45 10.68 4.69 -4.91
C ALA A 45 9.27 4.51 -5.49
N MET A 46 8.43 3.68 -4.86
CA MET A 46 7.03 3.49 -5.26
C MET A 46 6.21 4.78 -5.11
N VAL A 47 6.31 5.42 -3.94
CA VAL A 47 5.61 6.69 -3.67
C VAL A 47 6.08 7.80 -4.61
N LYS A 48 7.39 7.89 -4.88
CA LYS A 48 7.94 8.88 -5.82
C LYS A 48 7.49 8.62 -7.25
N ARG A 49 7.49 7.36 -7.69
CA ARG A 49 7.10 6.97 -9.05
C ARG A 49 5.62 7.22 -9.30
N TRP A 50 4.77 6.95 -8.31
CA TRP A 50 3.33 7.12 -8.44
C TRP A 50 2.75 7.77 -7.17
N PRO A 51 2.78 9.12 -7.10
CA PRO A 51 2.36 9.84 -5.90
C PRO A 51 0.90 9.53 -5.53
N PRO A 52 0.64 9.04 -4.30
CA PRO A 52 -0.70 8.92 -3.75
C PRO A 52 -1.14 10.26 -3.14
N SER A 53 -2.43 10.40 -2.89
CA SER A 53 -3.01 11.58 -2.25
C SER A 53 -2.71 11.65 -0.74
N LEU A 54 -2.48 10.49 -0.12
CA LEU A 54 -2.18 10.38 1.31
C LEU A 54 -1.20 9.23 1.57
N VAL A 55 -0.26 9.46 2.48
CA VAL A 55 0.75 8.46 2.89
C VAL A 55 0.75 8.32 4.41
N PHE A 56 0.67 7.08 4.88
CA PHE A 56 0.84 6.72 6.29
C PHE A 56 2.13 5.93 6.50
N ALA A 57 2.69 6.03 7.70
CA ALA A 57 3.73 5.14 8.19
C ALA A 57 3.16 4.32 9.35
N LEU A 58 3.21 3.00 9.23
CA LEU A 58 2.68 2.04 10.18
C LEU A 58 3.82 1.18 10.72
N GLU A 59 4.02 1.21 12.03
CA GLU A 59 5.00 0.35 12.72
C GLU A 59 4.51 -1.11 12.70
N SER A 60 4.89 -1.83 11.65
CA SER A 60 4.37 -3.16 11.33
C SER A 60 5.28 -3.91 10.37
N ASP A 61 5.18 -5.24 10.39
CA ASP A 61 5.76 -6.11 9.36
C ASP A 61 5.00 -6.02 8.02
N HIS A 62 5.36 -6.87 7.06
CA HIS A 62 4.72 -6.89 5.73
C HIS A 62 3.20 -7.18 5.78
N ASN A 63 2.69 -7.76 6.87
CA ASN A 63 1.30 -8.19 7.01
C ASN A 63 0.64 -7.47 8.21
N PRO A 64 0.31 -6.17 8.07
CA PRO A 64 -0.23 -5.36 9.17
C PRO A 64 -1.56 -5.86 9.72
N PHE A 65 -2.31 -6.62 8.94
CA PHE A 65 -3.53 -7.28 9.37
C PHE A 65 -3.29 -8.44 10.37
N PHE A 66 -2.05 -8.92 10.52
CA PHE A 66 -1.66 -9.81 11.62
C PHE A 66 -0.88 -9.09 12.71
N SER A 67 0.12 -8.28 12.34
CA SER A 67 1.04 -7.71 13.32
C SER A 67 0.45 -6.52 14.08
N THR A 68 -0.32 -5.65 13.43
CA THR A 68 -0.91 -4.44 14.04
C THR A 68 -2.35 -4.12 13.56
N PRO A 69 -3.30 -5.06 13.67
CA PRO A 69 -4.63 -4.94 13.04
C PRO A 69 -5.42 -3.71 13.49
N THR A 70 -5.33 -3.33 14.77
CA THR A 70 -6.05 -2.16 15.30
C THR A 70 -5.55 -0.84 14.70
N HIS A 71 -4.24 -0.69 14.55
CA HIS A 71 -3.64 0.52 13.97
C HIS A 71 -3.91 0.58 12.46
N LEU A 72 -3.83 -0.55 11.78
CA LEU A 72 -4.24 -0.66 10.38
C LEU A 72 -5.71 -0.21 10.21
N PHE A 73 -6.62 -0.72 11.05
CA PHE A 73 -8.03 -0.35 10.99
C PHE A 73 -8.25 1.15 11.19
N ALA A 74 -7.56 1.77 12.15
CA ALA A 74 -7.62 3.22 12.35
C ALA A 74 -7.20 4.00 11.09
N PHE A 75 -6.09 3.61 10.45
CA PHE A 75 -5.65 4.24 9.19
C PHE A 75 -6.64 4.03 8.04
N LEU A 76 -7.29 2.88 7.97
CA LEU A 76 -8.33 2.63 6.96
C LEU A 76 -9.55 3.54 7.15
N LEU A 77 -9.97 3.81 8.40
CA LEU A 77 -11.06 4.77 8.65
C LEU A 77 -10.70 6.17 8.18
N ILE A 78 -9.47 6.63 8.45
CA ILE A 78 -8.98 7.94 7.97
C ILE A 78 -8.91 7.96 6.44
N ALA A 79 -8.41 6.89 5.83
CA ALA A 79 -8.34 6.75 4.38
C ALA A 79 -9.73 6.84 3.72
N VAL A 80 -10.73 6.15 4.28
CA VAL A 80 -12.12 6.21 3.77
C VAL A 80 -12.69 7.62 3.91
N ALA A 81 -12.52 8.26 5.07
CA ALA A 81 -12.97 9.63 5.27
C ALA A 81 -12.33 10.61 4.27
N PHE A 82 -11.02 10.45 3.99
CA PHE A 82 -10.30 11.24 3.00
C PHE A 82 -10.85 11.03 1.58
N VAL A 83 -11.04 9.77 1.16
CA VAL A 83 -11.52 9.46 -0.19
C VAL A 83 -12.94 9.98 -0.41
N VAL A 84 -13.84 9.82 0.58
CA VAL A 84 -15.22 10.32 0.50
C VAL A 84 -15.28 11.85 0.40
N ALA A 85 -14.37 12.56 1.06
CA ALA A 85 -14.30 14.02 0.96
C ALA A 85 -13.72 14.52 -0.38
N ALA A 86 -13.03 13.66 -1.13
CA ALA A 86 -12.38 14.00 -2.40
C ALA A 86 -13.25 13.71 -3.64
N THR A 87 -14.38 13.01 -3.48
CA THR A 87 -15.37 12.69 -4.52
C THR A 87 -16.59 13.58 -4.41
#